data_AF-A0A1V4BYG2-F1
#
_entry.id   AF-A0A1V4BYG2-F1
#
_cell.length_a   1.000
_cell.length_b   1.000
_cell.length_c   1.000
_cell.angle_alpha   90.00
_cell.angle_beta   90.00
_cell.angle_gamma   90.00
#
_symmetry.space_group_name_H-M   'P 1'
#
loop_
_entity.id
_entity.type
_entity.pdbx_description
1 polymer ?
#
loop_
_entity_poly.entity_id
_entity_poly.type
_entity_poly.pdbx_seq_one_letter_code
_entity_poly.pdbx_strand_id
1 'polypeptide(L)' 'MGAQREKVTVSLYNHELITIEKLKKRLSDQGILVAPTTSEIVRLALHLLGEAPQSKLEQAVAVVPDRRAGRPKG' A
#
# COMPACT_ATOMS: atom_id res chain seq x y z
N MET A 1 6.16 -4.25 25.14
CA MET A 1 4.76 -3.98 24.72
C MET A 1 4.59 -4.54 23.33
N GLY A 2 3.73 -5.55 23.13
CA GLY A 2 3.50 -6.11 21.80
C GLY A 2 2.76 -5.11 20.92
N ALA A 3 3.13 -5.01 19.64
CA ALA A 3 2.45 -4.12 18.70
C ALA A 3 0.97 -4.53 18.56
N GLN A 4 0.06 -3.72 19.09
CA GLN A 4 -1.37 -3.94 18.95
C GLN A 4 -1.78 -3.63 17.51
N ARG A 5 -2.47 -4.57 16.86
CA ARG A 5 -2.99 -4.38 15.50
C ARG A 5 -4.33 -3.66 15.56
N GLU A 6 -4.43 -2.54 14.87
CA GLU A 6 -5.69 -1.82 14.66
C GLU A 6 -6.21 -2.04 13.24
N LYS A 7 -7.53 -2.16 13.09
CA LYS A 7 -8.18 -2.28 11.78
C LYS A 7 -8.48 -0.88 11.25
N VAL A 8 -7.98 -0.57 10.06
CA VAL A 8 -8.29 0.65 9.33
C VAL A 8 -9.14 0.35 8.10
N THR A 9 -10.04 1.26 7.76
CA THR A 9 -10.81 1.22 6.50
C THR A 9 -10.27 2.32 5.59
N VAL A 10 -9.92 1.96 4.36
CA VAL A 10 -9.40 2.88 3.34
C VAL A 10 -10.25 2.79 2.09
N SER A 11 -10.44 3.92 1.41
CA SER A 11 -11.09 3.99 0.10
C SER A 11 -10.02 3.92 -0.99
N LEU A 12 -10.19 3.02 -1.94
CA LEU A 12 -9.28 2.81 -3.08
C LEU A 12 -10.09 2.80 -4.38
N TYR A 13 -9.46 3.23 -5.45
CA TYR A 13 -9.99 3.08 -6.80
C TYR A 13 -9.94 1.61 -7.24
N ASN A 14 -10.85 1.23 -8.15
CA ASN A 14 -10.91 -0.13 -8.68
C ASN A 14 -9.59 -0.61 -9.29
N HIS A 15 -8.85 0.28 -9.98
CA HIS A 15 -7.56 -0.07 -10.58
C HIS A 15 -6.47 -0.34 -9.52
N GLU A 16 -6.55 0.32 -8.36
CA GLU A 16 -5.65 0.05 -7.23
C GLU A 16 -5.96 -1.29 -6.58
N LEU A 17 -7.25 -1.63 -6.42
CA LEU A 17 -7.68 -2.95 -5.94
C LEU A 17 -7.20 -4.07 -6.89
N ILE A 18 -7.34 -3.88 -8.20
CA ILE A 18 -6.80 -4.81 -9.21
C ILE A 18 -5.29 -4.94 -9.08
N THR A 19 -4.59 -3.83 -8.82
CA THR A 19 -3.13 -3.82 -8.63
C THR A 19 -2.74 -4.62 -7.39
N ILE A 20 -3.46 -4.47 -6.27
CA ILE A 20 -3.24 -5.27 -5.06
C ILE A 20 -3.42 -6.76 -5.35
N GLU A 21 -4.49 -7.16 -6.03
CA GLU A 21 -4.72 -8.58 -6.37
C GLU A 21 -3.62 -9.15 -7.28
N LYS A 22 -3.15 -8.36 -8.26
CA LYS A 22 -2.00 -8.76 -9.09
C LYS A 22 -0.73 -8.94 -8.28
N LEU A 23 -0.45 -8.05 -7.31
CA LEU A 23 0.69 -8.17 -6.41
C LEU A 23 0.58 -9.42 -5.53
N LYS A 24 -0.60 -9.69 -4.95
CA LYS A 24 -0.85 -10.91 -4.17
C LYS A 24 -0.53 -12.16 -4.97
N LYS A 25 -1.08 -12.24 -6.18
CA LYS A 25 -0.83 -13.37 -7.09
C LYS A 25 0.65 -13.50 -7.41
N ARG A 26 1.31 -12.42 -7.82
CA ARG A 26 2.75 -12.43 -8.16
C ARG A 26 3.62 -12.93 -7.00
N LEU A 27 3.38 -12.46 -5.78
CA LEU A 27 4.16 -12.88 -4.61
C LEU A 27 3.92 -14.34 -4.25
N SER A 28 2.68 -14.83 -4.43
CA SER A 28 2.33 -16.24 -4.26
C SER A 28 2.98 -17.13 -5.32
N ASP A 29 2.89 -16.73 -6.59
CA ASP A 29 3.48 -17.46 -7.73
C ASP A 29 5.02 -17.55 -7.60
N GLN A 30 5.65 -16.54 -7.00
CA GLN A 30 7.09 -16.50 -6.72
C GLN A 30 7.49 -17.22 -5.42
N GLY A 31 6.53 -17.75 -4.65
CA GLY A 31 6.79 -18.41 -3.37
C GLY A 31 7.32 -17.48 -2.28
N ILE A 32 7.19 -16.16 -2.45
CA ILE A 32 7.67 -15.17 -1.47
C ILE A 32 6.74 -15.12 -0.26
N LEU A 33 5.42 -15.12 -0.51
CA LEU A 33 4.39 -15.19 0.52
C LEU A 33 3.34 -16.21 0.08
N VAL A 34 2.93 -17.11 0.98
CA VAL A 34 1.85 -18.06 0.72
C VAL A 34 0.51 -17.36 0.94
N ALA A 35 -0.30 -17.23 -0.12
CA ALA A 35 -1.64 -16.64 -0.08
C ALA A 35 -1.71 -15.26 0.65
N PRO A 36 -0.91 -14.27 0.22
CA PRO A 36 -0.82 -12.98 0.91
C PRO A 36 -2.16 -12.24 0.94
N THR A 37 -2.47 -11.62 2.07
CA THR A 37 -3.64 -10.77 2.31
C THR A 37 -3.40 -9.33 1.85
N THR A 38 -4.46 -8.55 1.66
CA THR A 38 -4.38 -7.10 1.40
C THR A 38 -3.56 -6.39 2.46
N SER A 39 -3.75 -6.73 3.74
CA SER A 39 -2.99 -6.15 4.85
C SER A 39 -1.50 -6.49 4.81
N GLU A 40 -1.09 -7.59 4.19
CA GLU A 40 0.32 -7.94 3.98
C GLU A 40 0.92 -7.14 2.84
N ILE A 41 0.18 -6.98 1.74
CA ILE A 41 0.61 -6.10 0.64
C ILE A 41 0.79 -4.67 1.12
N VAL A 42 -0.17 -4.14 1.89
CA VAL A 42 -0.08 -2.77 2.43
C VAL A 42 1.10 -2.64 3.37
N ARG A 43 1.34 -3.60 4.28
CA ARG A 43 2.50 -3.56 5.18
C ARG A 43 3.83 -3.63 4.42
N LEU A 44 3.91 -4.48 3.39
CA LEU A 44 5.09 -4.56 2.53
C LEU A 44 5.33 -3.22 1.81
N ALA A 45 4.27 -2.62 1.24
CA ALA A 45 4.36 -1.33 0.59
C ALA A 45 4.83 -0.23 1.56
N LEU A 46 4.29 -0.18 2.78
CA LEU A 46 4.70 0.78 3.81
C LEU A 46 6.17 0.59 4.21
N HIS A 47 6.62 -0.66 4.37
CA HIS A 47 8.01 -0.97 4.69
C HIS A 47 8.95 -0.50 3.57
N LEU A 48 8.64 -0.84 2.31
CA LEU A 48 9.43 -0.42 1.16
C LEU A 48 9.45 1.12 0.98
N LEU A 49 8.34 1.80 1.23
CA LEU A 49 8.28 3.27 1.20
C LEU A 49 9.13 3.90 2.31
N GLY A 50 9.19 3.28 3.50
CA GLY A 50 10.02 3.75 4.60
C GLY A 50 11.53 3.62 4.35
N GLU A 51 11.94 2.73 3.45
CA GLU A 51 13.35 2.50 3.08
C GLU A 51 13.73 3.15 1.73
N ALA A 52 12.75 3.64 0.97
CA ALA A 52 12.98 4.16 -0.37
C ALA A 52 13.83 5.46 -0.34
N PRO A 53 14.81 5.61 -1.25
CA PRO A 53 15.51 6.88 -1.42
C PRO A 53 14.54 8.02 -1.76
N GLN A 54 14.84 9.24 -1.32
CA GLN A 54 14.01 10.43 -1.55
C GLN A 54 13.62 10.61 -3.04
N SER A 55 14.57 10.38 -3.96
CA SER A 55 14.31 10.49 -5.40
C SER A 55 13.24 9.53 -5.92
N LYS A 56 13.11 8.35 -5.30
CA LYS A 56 12.05 7.38 -5.63
C LYS A 56 10.70 7.78 -5.06
N LEU A 57 10.70 8.40 -3.86
CA LEU A 57 9.48 8.94 -3.25
C LEU A 57 8.91 10.10 -4.08
N GLU A 58 9.77 11.02 -4.55
CA GLU A 58 9.38 12.13 -5.41
C GLU A 58 8.74 11.64 -6.73
N GLN A 59 9.31 10.60 -7.34
CA GLN A 59 8.73 9.95 -8.53
C GLN A 59 7.36 9.31 -8.22
N ALA A 60 7.22 8.66 -7.06
CA ALA A 60 5.98 7.99 -6.68
C ALA A 60 4.85 9.01 -6.42
N VAL A 61 5.15 10.14 -5.76
CA VAL A 61 4.18 11.22 -5.50
C VAL A 61 3.65 11.85 -6.79
N ALA A 62 4.46 11.90 -7.86
CA ALA A 62 3.97 12.39 -9.16
C ALA A 62 2.87 11.51 -9.77
N VAL A 63 2.81 10.23 -9.39
CA VAL A 63 1.84 9.24 -9.89
C VAL A 63 0.67 9.03 -8.91
N VAL A 64 0.90 9.20 -7.61
CA VAL A 64 -0.11 9.15 -6.56
C VAL A 64 -0.53 10.59 -6.23
N PRO A 65 -1.53 11.18 -6.92
CA PRO A 65 -1.84 12.59 -6.77
C PRO A 65 -2.18 12.93 -5.32
N ASP A 66 -1.44 13.89 -4.75
CA ASP A 66 -1.73 14.47 -3.43
C ASP A 66 -3.08 15.20 -3.50
N ARG A 67 -4.12 14.53 -3.02
CA ARG A 67 -5.41 15.17 -2.79
C ARG A 67 -5.45 15.63 -1.34
N ARG A 68 -5.00 16.87 -1.12
CA ARG A 68 -5.63 17.75 -0.12
C ARG A 68 -7.14 17.99 -0.37
N ALA A 69 -7.80 17.25 -1.27
CA ALA A 69 -9.22 17.30 -1.57
C ALA A 69 -10.04 16.30 -0.72
N GLY A 70 -9.81 16.29 0.59
CA GLY A 70 -10.50 15.36 1.49
C GLY A 70 -10.53 15.73 2.96
N ARG A 71 -10.11 16.93 3.37
CA ARG A 71 -10.53 17.43 4.69
C ARG A 71 -11.87 18.15 4.48
N PRO A 72 -13.03 17.60 4.91
CA PRO A 72 -14.13 18.49 5.22
C PRO A 72 -13.58 19.49 6.23
N LYS A 73 -13.69 20.78 5.92
CA LYS A 73 -13.48 21.83 6.91
C LYS A 73 -14.42 21.50 8.09
N GLY A 74 -13.83 21.10 9.21
CA GLY A 74 -14.43 21.40 10.50
C GLY A 74 -14.32 22.89 10.75
#